data_AF-A0A7V9GYA9-F1
#
_entry.id   AF-A0A7V9GYA9-F1
#
_cell.length_a   1.000
_cell.length_b   1.000
_cell.length_c   1.000
_cell.angle_alpha   90.00
_cell.angle_beta   90.00
_cell.angle_gamma   90.00
#
_symmetry.space_group_name_H-M   'P 1'
#
loop_
_entity.id
_entity.type
_entity.pdbx_description
1 polymer ?
#
loop_
_entity_poly.entity_id
_entity_poly.type
_entity_poly.pdbx_seq_one_letter_code
_entity_poly.pdbx_strand_id
1 'polypeptide(L)'
;MSQLAQQLLSHLESSMELITALHIHGAQSRAIQDTVGRLLEDRLGFGSEVVLAPQDGLVTRARPDFFFELGPGRGIVAEVERGGTTANNHDLKDLWKAHIAINAQHLFLVVPMALQSESGAVRERPYPKVVWRIGAFFGEPRREVDVLSVHVFGY
;
A
#
# COMPACT_ATOMS: atom_id res chain seq x y z
N MET A 1 -7.77 -13.78 -7.10
CA MET A 1 -6.69 -12.89 -6.60
C MET A 1 -5.49 -13.05 -7.54
N SER A 2 -4.71 -12.00 -7.82
CA SER A 2 -3.53 -12.14 -8.70
C SER A 2 -2.44 -12.98 -8.02
N GLN A 3 -1.58 -13.65 -8.79
CA GLN A 3 -0.47 -14.45 -8.26
C GLN A 3 0.47 -13.62 -7.38
N LEU A 4 0.77 -12.38 -7.77
CA LEU A 4 1.57 -11.44 -6.98
C LEU A 4 0.92 -11.10 -5.64
N ALA A 5 -0.40 -10.87 -5.62
CA ALA A 5 -1.11 -10.62 -4.36
C ALA A 5 -1.08 -11.84 -3.43
N GLN A 6 -1.18 -13.05 -3.97
CA GLN A 6 -1.07 -14.28 -3.17
C GLN A 6 0.33 -14.46 -2.59
N GLN A 7 1.37 -14.18 -3.38
CA GLN A 7 2.76 -14.27 -2.92
C GLN A 7 3.06 -13.24 -1.83
N LEU A 8 2.59 -12.00 -1.99
CA LEU A 8 2.75 -10.96 -0.97
C LEU A 8 2.02 -11.35 0.33
N LEU A 9 0.77 -11.83 0.22
CA LEU A 9 0.00 -12.29 1.39
C LEU A 9 0.73 -13.40 2.14
N SER A 10 1.10 -14.48 1.46
CA SER A 10 1.79 -15.61 2.08
C SER A 10 3.14 -15.22 2.71
N HIS A 11 3.78 -14.18 2.19
CA HIS A 11 5.00 -13.67 2.77
C HIS A 11 4.75 -12.80 4.01
N LEU A 12 3.76 -11.91 3.97
CA LEU A 12 3.37 -11.12 5.14
C LEU A 12 2.96 -12.04 6.30
N GLU A 13 2.24 -13.11 6.00
CA GLU A 13 1.89 -14.16 6.97
C GLU A 13 3.14 -14.84 7.57
N SER A 14 4.13 -15.20 6.75
CA SER A 14 5.36 -15.86 7.23
C SER A 14 6.32 -14.93 7.98
N SER A 15 6.20 -13.61 7.76
CA SER A 15 7.02 -12.57 8.41
C SER A 15 6.28 -11.85 9.54
N MET A 16 5.06 -12.28 9.89
CA MET A 16 4.20 -11.57 10.84
C MET A 16 4.85 -11.40 12.22
N GLU A 17 5.59 -12.40 12.71
CA GLU A 17 6.29 -12.31 14.00
C GLU A 17 7.37 -11.22 13.98
N LEU A 18 8.16 -11.15 12.91
CA LEU A 18 9.19 -10.12 12.73
C LEU A 18 8.55 -8.73 12.61
N ILE A 19 7.52 -8.61 11.79
CA ILE A 19 6.83 -7.33 11.57
C ILE A 19 6.15 -6.86 12.87
N THR A 20 5.51 -7.77 13.61
CA THR A 20 4.89 -7.47 14.92
C THR A 20 5.94 -7.00 15.93
N ALA A 21 7.11 -7.64 15.98
CA ALA A 21 8.20 -7.23 16.86
C ALA A 21 8.75 -5.83 16.50
N LEU A 22 8.73 -5.47 15.22
CA LEU A 22 9.09 -4.13 14.73
C LEU A 22 7.97 -3.10 14.90
N HIS A 23 6.75 -3.53 15.23
CA HIS A 23 5.55 -2.70 15.34
C HIS A 23 5.24 -2.30 16.80
N ILE A 24 6.28 -2.02 17.58
CA ILE A 24 6.18 -1.50 18.96
C ILE A 24 6.23 0.03 18.92
N HIS A 25 5.52 0.70 19.84
CA HIS A 25 5.48 2.16 19.93
C HIS A 25 6.89 2.78 19.96
N GLY A 26 7.20 3.63 18.99
CA GLY A 26 8.51 4.28 18.85
C GLY A 26 9.57 3.48 18.08
N ALA A 27 9.25 2.26 17.62
CA ALA A 27 10.08 1.58 16.64
C ALA A 27 10.20 2.43 15.37
N GLN A 28 11.39 2.44 14.76
CA GLN A 28 11.62 3.25 13.59
C GLN A 28 10.66 2.81 12.49
N SER A 29 9.68 3.67 12.16
CA SER A 29 8.68 3.49 11.10
C SER A 29 9.30 3.08 9.75
N ARG A 30 10.60 3.36 9.59
CA ARG A 30 11.44 2.93 8.48
C ARG A 30 11.73 1.41 8.46
N ALA A 31 11.88 0.74 9.60
CA ALA A 31 12.21 -0.68 9.66
C ALA A 31 11.10 -1.59 9.11
N ILE A 32 9.82 -1.23 9.31
CA ILE A 32 8.68 -1.93 8.69
C ILE A 32 8.73 -1.73 7.18
N GLN A 33 8.91 -0.50 6.72
CA GLN A 33 9.03 -0.20 5.30
C GLN A 33 10.22 -0.91 4.66
N ASP A 34 11.38 -0.96 5.31
CA ASP A 34 12.58 -1.63 4.79
C ASP A 34 12.39 -3.15 4.76
N THR A 35 11.63 -3.71 5.70
CA THR A 35 11.31 -5.14 5.74
C THR A 35 10.34 -5.48 4.62
N VAL A 36 9.21 -4.80 4.52
CA VAL A 36 8.23 -5.01 3.43
C VAL A 36 8.83 -4.66 2.07
N GLY A 37 9.66 -3.62 2.01
CA GLY A 37 10.31 -3.14 0.80
C GLY A 37 11.27 -4.16 0.21
N ARG A 38 12.15 -4.73 1.02
CA ARG A 38 13.02 -5.84 0.57
C ARG A 38 12.21 -7.01 -0.01
N LEU A 39 11.00 -7.25 0.49
CA LEU A 39 10.16 -8.32 -0.03
C LEU A 39 9.55 -7.98 -1.38
N LEU A 40 9.04 -6.76 -1.51
CA LEU A 40 8.52 -6.24 -2.78
C LEU A 40 9.63 -6.25 -3.84
N GLU A 41 10.84 -5.80 -3.50
CA GLU A 41 11.98 -5.75 -4.40
C GLU A 41 12.58 -7.14 -4.68
N ASP A 42 13.15 -7.81 -3.67
CA ASP A 42 13.98 -9.00 -3.85
C ASP A 42 13.17 -10.24 -4.28
N ARG A 43 11.88 -10.29 -3.94
CA ARG A 43 11.04 -11.48 -4.16
C ARG A 43 9.95 -11.30 -5.19
N LEU A 44 9.41 -10.08 -5.29
CA LEU A 44 8.30 -9.78 -6.20
C LEU A 44 8.71 -8.91 -7.38
N GLY A 45 9.94 -8.39 -7.41
CA GLY A 45 10.49 -7.65 -8.55
C GLY A 45 9.93 -6.22 -8.69
N PHE A 46 9.40 -5.64 -7.62
CA PHE A 46 9.05 -4.22 -7.60
C PHE A 46 10.32 -3.37 -7.65
N GLY A 47 10.26 -2.22 -8.31
CA GLY A 47 11.28 -1.18 -8.19
C GLY A 47 10.89 -0.14 -7.15
N SER A 48 11.85 0.34 -6.36
CA SER A 48 11.72 1.55 -5.55
C SER A 48 12.10 2.80 -6.34
N GLU A 49 11.65 3.96 -5.85
CA GLU A 49 11.97 5.29 -6.39
C GLU A 49 11.55 5.57 -7.84
N VAL A 50 10.64 4.75 -8.40
CA VAL A 50 10.08 4.96 -9.74
C VAL A 50 9.17 6.18 -9.73
N VAL A 51 9.39 7.11 -10.66
CA VAL A 51 8.47 8.22 -10.90
C VAL A 51 7.37 7.72 -11.83
N LEU A 52 6.11 7.79 -11.38
CA LEU A 52 4.98 7.48 -12.27
C LEU A 52 4.96 8.45 -13.44
N ALA A 53 4.68 7.94 -14.63
CA ALA A 53 4.56 8.79 -15.81
C ALA A 53 3.34 9.71 -15.61
N PRO A 54 3.53 11.05 -15.62
CA PRO A 54 2.43 11.98 -15.42
C PRO A 54 1.45 11.88 -16.59
N GLN A 55 0.16 12.08 -16.30
CA GLN A 55 -0.80 12.43 -17.35
C GLN A 55 -0.50 13.83 -17.90
N ASP A 56 -0.82 14.05 -19.17
CA ASP A 56 -0.70 15.34 -19.83
C ASP A 56 -1.41 16.44 -19.00
N GLY A 57 -0.68 17.51 -18.68
CA GLY A 57 -1.19 18.65 -17.90
C GLY A 57 -0.98 18.59 -16.39
N LEU A 58 -0.49 17.47 -15.83
CA LEU A 58 -0.12 17.37 -14.41
C LEU A 58 1.40 17.48 -14.23
N VAL A 59 1.85 18.55 -13.57
CA VAL A 59 3.28 18.78 -13.26
C VAL A 59 3.75 17.85 -12.12
N THR A 60 2.83 17.38 -11.28
CA THR A 60 3.12 16.51 -10.14
C THR A 60 3.51 15.11 -10.57
N ARG A 61 4.78 14.79 -10.33
CA ARG A 61 5.35 13.45 -10.43
C ARG A 61 5.12 12.69 -9.13
N ALA A 62 4.02 11.96 -9.04
CA ALA A 62 3.74 11.11 -7.89
C ALA A 62 4.84 10.05 -7.75
N ARG A 63 5.41 9.94 -6.55
CA ARG A 63 6.37 8.89 -6.19
C ARG A 63 5.67 7.90 -5.27
N PRO A 64 5.33 6.70 -5.76
CA PRO A 64 4.94 5.61 -4.89
C PRO A 64 6.16 5.09 -4.13
N ASP A 65 5.92 4.42 -3.00
CA ASP A 65 6.99 3.68 -2.32
C ASP A 65 7.57 2.61 -3.27
N PHE A 66 6.73 1.87 -3.99
CA PHE A 66 7.13 0.83 -4.94
C PHE A 66 6.25 0.78 -6.19
N PHE A 67 6.82 0.31 -7.30
CA PHE A 67 6.11 0.11 -8.57
C PHE A 67 6.49 -1.22 -9.24
N PHE A 68 5.51 -1.89 -9.85
CA PHE A 68 5.72 -3.10 -10.66
C PHE A 68 5.07 -2.94 -12.03
N GLU A 69 5.84 -3.12 -13.10
CA GLU A 69 5.32 -3.11 -14.47
C GLU A 69 4.70 -4.46 -14.84
N LEU A 70 3.40 -4.45 -15.17
CA LEU A 70 2.69 -5.65 -15.66
C LEU A 70 2.78 -5.79 -17.18
N GLY A 71 3.10 -4.69 -17.87
CA GLY A 71 3.24 -4.59 -19.31
C GLY A 71 3.05 -3.15 -19.78
N PRO A 72 3.04 -2.89 -21.10
CA PRO A 72 2.95 -1.55 -21.64
C PRO A 72 1.74 -0.78 -21.10
N GLY A 73 1.99 0.35 -20.43
CA GLY A 73 0.96 1.20 -19.85
C GLY A 73 0.20 0.58 -18.67
N ARG A 74 0.69 -0.52 -18.08
CA ARG A 74 0.01 -1.24 -16.99
C ARG A 74 0.95 -1.58 -15.86
N GLY A 75 0.49 -1.40 -14.64
CA GLY A 75 1.34 -1.61 -13.47
C GLY A 75 0.59 -1.59 -12.16
N ILE A 76 1.35 -1.90 -11.11
CA ILE A 76 0.93 -1.93 -9.72
C ILE A 76 1.71 -0.87 -8.96
N VAL A 77 1.00 0.05 -8.32
CA VAL A 77 1.56 0.89 -7.25
C VAL A 77 1.46 0.11 -5.94
N ALA A 78 2.53 0.08 -5.15
CA ALA A 78 2.50 -0.48 -3.80
C ALA A 78 2.97 0.55 -2.77
N GLU A 79 2.21 0.71 -1.69
CA GLU A 79 2.42 1.69 -0.62
C GLU A 79 2.38 1.01 0.74
N VAL A 80 3.32 1.39 1.63
CA VAL A 80 3.45 0.78 2.95
C VAL A 80 3.21 1.83 4.03
N GLU A 81 2.11 1.69 4.76
CA GLU A 81 1.75 2.59 5.86
C GLU A 81 2.59 2.26 7.10
N ARG A 82 3.20 3.30 7.71
CA ARG A 82 4.28 3.15 8.69
C ARG A 82 3.87 3.42 10.14
N GLY A 83 2.57 3.41 10.43
CA GLY A 83 2.01 3.48 11.78
C GLY A 83 2.19 4.81 12.53
N GLY A 84 2.41 5.92 11.81
CA GLY A 84 2.55 7.25 12.40
C GLY A 84 1.29 7.75 13.14
N THR A 85 1.47 8.71 14.06
CA THR A 85 0.39 9.23 14.95
C THR A 85 -0.67 10.07 14.26
N THR A 86 -0.50 10.42 12.98
CA THR A 86 -1.53 11.08 12.17
C THR A 86 -2.14 10.08 11.21
N ALA A 87 -3.28 9.50 11.60
CA ALA A 87 -4.16 8.75 10.70
C ALA A 87 -4.75 9.71 9.64
N ASN A 88 -3.90 10.14 8.72
CA ASN A 88 -4.25 10.97 7.58
C ASN A 88 -4.88 10.07 6.51
N ASN A 89 -5.64 10.66 5.58
CA ASN A 89 -6.26 9.97 4.44
C ASN A 89 -5.22 9.52 3.38
N HIS A 90 -4.09 8.94 3.82
CA HIS A 90 -3.03 8.46 2.93
C HIS A 90 -3.56 7.42 1.94
N ASP A 91 -4.45 6.54 2.37
CA ASP A 91 -5.13 5.59 1.50
C ASP A 91 -5.86 6.29 0.34
N LEU A 92 -6.50 7.43 0.58
CA LEU A 92 -7.15 8.22 -0.48
C LEU A 92 -6.13 8.90 -1.39
N LYS A 93 -5.03 9.40 -0.83
CA LYS A 93 -3.92 9.98 -1.60
C LYS A 93 -3.28 8.93 -2.52
N ASP A 94 -3.10 7.71 -2.02
CA ASP A 94 -2.48 6.61 -2.74
C ASP A 94 -3.40 6.06 -3.84
N LEU A 95 -4.72 6.02 -3.56
CA LEU A 95 -5.72 5.78 -4.61
C LEU A 95 -5.68 6.85 -5.70
N TRP A 96 -5.57 8.12 -5.32
CA TRP A 96 -5.43 9.21 -6.29
C TRP A 96 -4.18 9.06 -7.16
N LYS A 97 -3.02 8.70 -6.57
CA LYS A 97 -1.79 8.44 -7.35
C LYS A 97 -2.01 7.37 -8.41
N ALA A 98 -2.64 6.25 -8.04
CA ALA A 98 -2.93 5.17 -8.98
C ALA A 98 -3.95 5.62 -10.05
N HIS A 99 -4.99 6.35 -9.65
CA HIS A 99 -6.03 6.84 -10.55
C HIS A 99 -5.50 7.77 -11.66
N ILE A 100 -4.52 8.62 -11.35
CA ILE A 100 -3.95 9.56 -12.34
C ILE A 100 -2.73 9.00 -13.08
N ALA A 101 -2.28 7.78 -12.77
CA ALA A 101 -1.11 7.20 -13.39
C ALA A 101 -1.46 6.65 -14.78
N ILE A 102 -0.71 7.05 -15.80
CA ILE A 102 -0.89 6.48 -17.15
C ILE A 102 -0.43 5.02 -17.24
N ASN A 103 0.44 4.59 -16.34
CA ASN A 103 1.09 3.29 -16.34
C ASN A 103 0.74 2.41 -15.14
N ALA A 104 -0.29 2.75 -14.35
CA ALA A 104 -0.73 1.94 -13.22
C ALA A 104 -2.25 1.94 -13.11
N GLN A 105 -2.85 0.77 -12.89
CA GLN A 105 -4.30 0.64 -12.63
C GLN A 105 -4.59 -0.28 -11.45
N HIS A 106 -3.54 -0.74 -10.77
CA HIS A 106 -3.64 -1.62 -9.62
C HIS A 106 -2.91 -0.99 -8.44
N LEU A 107 -3.46 -1.14 -7.25
CA LEU A 107 -2.90 -0.58 -6.03
C LEU A 107 -2.82 -1.65 -4.93
N PHE A 108 -1.63 -1.81 -4.34
CA PHE A 108 -1.39 -2.63 -3.17
C PHE A 108 -1.15 -1.71 -1.97
N LEU A 109 -1.95 -1.88 -0.91
CA LEU A 109 -1.82 -1.13 0.34
C LEU A 109 -1.42 -2.10 1.45
N VAL A 110 -0.27 -1.89 2.08
CA VAL A 110 0.19 -2.68 3.22
C VAL A 110 -0.03 -1.86 4.49
N VAL A 111 -0.94 -2.31 5.36
CA VAL A 111 -1.53 -1.50 6.43
C VAL A 111 -1.53 -2.27 7.75
N PRO A 112 -1.18 -1.64 8.89
CA PRO A 112 -1.20 -2.33 10.17
C PRO A 112 -2.62 -2.68 10.62
N MET A 113 -2.77 -3.85 11.25
CA MET A 113 -4.02 -4.33 11.83
C MET A 113 -4.42 -3.53 13.08
N ALA A 114 -3.44 -3.11 13.87
CA ALA A 114 -3.63 -2.29 15.05
C ALA A 114 -2.46 -1.35 15.28
N LEU A 115 -2.71 -0.15 15.84
CA LEU A 115 -1.69 0.74 16.39
C LEU A 115 -1.83 0.72 17.91
N GLN A 116 -0.73 0.54 18.62
CA GLN A 116 -0.70 0.51 20.09
C GLN A 116 -0.20 1.84 20.66
N SER A 117 -0.69 2.21 21.84
CA SER A 117 -0.13 3.29 22.66
C SER A 117 1.15 2.84 23.37
N GLU A 118 1.84 3.77 24.03
CA GLU A 118 2.98 3.48 24.92
C GLU A 118 2.64 2.44 26.00
N SER A 119 1.39 2.40 26.45
CA SER A 119 0.90 1.43 27.43
C SER A 119 0.54 0.06 26.86
N GLY A 120 0.75 -0.17 25.55
CA GLY A 120 0.36 -1.40 24.85
C GLY A 120 -1.14 -1.52 24.55
N ALA A 121 -1.94 -0.52 24.92
CA ALA A 121 -3.37 -0.51 24.61
C ALA A 121 -3.58 -0.22 23.11
N VAL A 122 -4.56 -0.88 22.49
CA VAL A 122 -4.92 -0.61 21.09
C VAL A 122 -5.51 0.79 20.98
N ARG A 123 -4.79 1.70 20.32
CA ARG A 123 -5.22 3.07 20.03
C ARG A 123 -6.13 3.11 18.79
N GLU A 124 -5.78 2.35 17.77
CA GLU A 124 -6.48 2.39 16.48
C GLU A 124 -6.38 1.06 15.73
N ARG A 125 -7.34 0.80 14.83
CA ARG A 125 -7.32 -0.32 13.87
C ARG A 125 -7.41 0.23 12.44
N PRO A 126 -6.29 0.54 11.77
CA PRO A 126 -6.30 1.16 10.45
C PRO A 126 -6.86 0.27 9.34
N TYR A 127 -6.50 -1.02 9.32
CA TYR A 127 -6.93 -1.97 8.30
C TYR A 127 -8.45 -1.93 7.99
N PRO A 128 -9.38 -2.11 8.95
CA PRO A 128 -10.81 -2.08 8.66
C PRO A 128 -11.29 -0.72 8.15
N LYS A 129 -10.67 0.39 8.58
CA LYS A 129 -11.00 1.73 8.08
C LYS A 129 -10.57 1.92 6.63
N VAL A 130 -9.38 1.44 6.26
CA VAL A 130 -8.89 1.48 4.88
C VAL A 130 -9.75 0.62 3.97
N VAL A 131 -10.08 -0.62 4.38
CA VAL A 131 -10.98 -1.51 3.60
C VAL A 131 -12.32 -0.83 3.33
N TRP A 132 -12.93 -0.22 4.35
CA TRP A 132 -14.21 0.47 4.19
C TRP A 132 -14.11 1.70 3.27
N ARG A 133 -13.11 2.57 3.47
CA ARG A 133 -12.93 3.79 2.65
C ARG A 133 -12.62 3.47 1.20
N ILE A 134 -11.70 2.55 0.95
CA ILE A 134 -11.32 2.14 -0.41
C ILE A 134 -12.47 1.40 -1.10
N GLY A 135 -13.20 0.54 -0.37
CA GLY A 135 -14.38 -0.14 -0.90
C GLY A 135 -15.44 0.82 -1.43
N ALA A 136 -15.54 2.04 -0.89
CA ALA A 136 -16.45 3.08 -1.40
C ALA A 136 -16.12 3.58 -2.82
N PHE A 137 -15.00 3.17 -3.43
CA PHE A 137 -14.69 3.44 -4.83
C PHE A 137 -15.08 2.29 -5.78
N PHE A 138 -15.43 1.11 -5.24
CA PHE A 138 -15.79 -0.07 -6.02
C PHE A 138 -17.27 -0.42 -5.75
N GLY A 139 -18.16 0.05 -6.63
CA GLY A 139 -19.60 -0.18 -6.54
C GLY A 139 -20.15 -1.02 -7.69
N GLU A 140 -21.40 -1.43 -7.56
CA GLU A 140 -22.21 -1.99 -8.65
C GLU A 140 -23.45 -1.09 -8.83
N PRO A 141 -23.55 -0.32 -9.93
CA PRO A 141 -22.64 -0.28 -11.08
C PRO A 141 -21.27 0.34 -10.77
N ARG A 142 -20.26 0.02 -11.60
CA ARG A 142 -18.88 0.50 -11.45
C ARG A 142 -18.84 2.03 -11.35
N ARG A 143 -18.13 2.54 -10.33
CA ARG A 143 -17.88 3.98 -10.16
C ARG A 143 -16.73 4.44 -11.06
N GLU A 144 -16.72 5.74 -11.39
CA GLU A 144 -15.75 6.37 -12.28
C GLU A 144 -14.38 6.56 -11.60
N VAL A 145 -13.64 5.47 -11.44
CA VAL A 145 -12.24 5.47 -11.00
C VAL A 145 -11.41 4.68 -11.99
N ASP A 146 -10.25 5.22 -12.37
CA ASP A 146 -9.28 4.55 -13.25
C ASP A 146 -8.33 3.66 -12.44
N VAL A 147 -8.92 2.88 -11.53
CA VAL A 147 -8.24 1.84 -10.74
C VAL A 147 -9.06 0.58 -10.91
N LEU A 148 -8.45 -0.47 -11.44
CA LEU A 148 -9.10 -1.75 -11.73
C LEU A 148 -9.20 -2.64 -10.50
N SER A 149 -8.17 -2.63 -9.64
CA SER A 149 -8.23 -3.35 -8.37
C SER A 149 -7.37 -2.69 -7.29
N VAL A 150 -7.82 -2.83 -6.04
CA VAL A 150 -7.03 -2.53 -4.86
C VAL A 150 -6.94 -3.79 -4.00
N HIS A 151 -5.74 -4.11 -3.55
CA HIS A 151 -5.49 -5.19 -2.59
C HIS A 151 -4.98 -4.57 -1.30
N VAL A 152 -5.71 -4.77 -0.20
CA VAL A 152 -5.32 -4.29 1.13
C VAL A 152 -4.78 -5.48 1.92
N PHE A 153 -3.54 -5.37 2.40
CA PHE A 153 -2.85 -6.39 3.17
C PHE A 153 -2.68 -5.91 4.60
N GLY A 154 -3.19 -6.68 5.55
CA GLY A 154 -3.03 -6.45 6.98
C GLY A 154 -1.73 -7.08 7.50
N TYR A 155 -1.00 -6.35 8.35
CA TYR A 155 0.13 -6.89 9.11
C TYR A 155 0.04 -6.58 10.60
#